data_AF-A0A1U7CQB6-F1
#
_entry.id   AF-A0A1U7CQB6-F1
#
_cell.length_a   1.000
_cell.length_b   1.000
_cell.length_c   1.000
_cell.angle_alpha   90.00
_cell.angle_beta   90.00
_cell.angle_gamma   90.00
#
_symmetry.space_group_name_H-M   'P 1'
#
loop_
_entity.id
_entity.type
_entity.pdbx_description
1 polymer ?
#
loop_
_entity_poly.entity_id
_entity_poly.type
_entity_poly.pdbx_seq_one_letter_code
_entity_poly.pdbx_strand_id
1 'polypeptide(L)'
;MQNDMAGLFQVLYGREDGTFRRAEVLKGTDGEPLIIPLKGRQMTENICTRPFAIDWDGDGNLDLVVGTFAGTFHLFKGQGKGKFPPEPEEIKVDGKPLKIDGYHSDPFVVDWDGDGDLDLMSGSSEGGVQWAENRAGPSKPPRLKPFRSLIDHGPRLDYGQVLREADLTGPSGDTRIWVDDVNSDGKLDILVGDMTPLISPSGTLTEAEFKKKFADWNASIGEAAKELNAAGADPKKQNEAQQRYQKLYDQRSDFMKEDRTGFVWLYLRK
;
A
#
# COMPACT_ATOMS: atom_id res chain seq x y z
N MET A 1 27.38 -16.03 3.78
CA MET A 1 26.00 -15.72 3.38
C MET A 1 25.96 -14.23 3.13
N GLN A 2 25.78 -13.84 1.88
CA GLN A 2 25.67 -12.46 1.46
C GLN A 2 24.29 -12.01 1.97
N ASN A 3 24.25 -11.15 2.99
CA ASN A 3 22.99 -10.80 3.66
C ASN A 3 22.04 -10.15 2.65
N ASP A 4 20.99 -10.87 2.29
CA ASP A 4 19.91 -10.40 1.43
C ASP A 4 19.24 -9.20 2.13
N MET A 5 19.50 -7.99 1.63
CA MET A 5 19.02 -6.75 2.22
C MET A 5 17.65 -6.38 1.64
N ALA A 6 16.59 -6.51 2.43
CA ALA A 6 15.27 -5.98 2.10
C ALA A 6 14.70 -5.20 3.30
N GLY A 7 14.22 -3.97 3.07
CA GLY A 7 13.44 -3.22 4.05
C GLY A 7 14.22 -2.47 5.14
N LEU A 8 15.41 -1.92 4.83
CA LEU A 8 16.17 -1.10 5.79
C LEU A 8 15.46 0.22 6.11
N PHE A 9 15.47 0.59 7.38
CA PHE A 9 15.19 1.96 7.81
C PHE A 9 16.45 2.81 7.61
N GLN A 10 16.29 3.93 6.89
CA GLN A 10 17.36 4.91 6.67
C GLN A 10 17.00 6.20 7.41
N VAL A 11 17.95 6.74 8.16
CA VAL A 11 17.81 8.02 8.88
C VAL A 11 18.63 9.07 8.17
N LEU A 12 17.99 10.20 7.90
CA LEU A 12 18.64 11.42 7.43
C LEU A 12 18.53 12.48 8.52
N TYR A 13 19.65 12.96 9.01
CA TYR A 13 19.67 14.03 10.01
C TYR A 13 19.72 15.40 9.32
N GLY A 14 18.71 16.22 9.58
CA GLY A 14 18.66 17.59 9.10
C GLY A 14 19.78 18.45 9.69
N ARG A 15 20.22 19.45 8.93
CA ARG A 15 21.11 20.53 9.35
C ARG A 15 20.32 21.83 9.42
N GLU A 16 20.87 22.83 10.12
CA GLU A 16 20.24 24.15 10.25
C GLU A 16 20.06 24.88 8.90
N ASP A 17 20.89 24.56 7.90
CA ASP A 17 20.81 25.10 6.54
C ASP A 17 19.72 24.45 5.66
N GLY A 18 18.91 23.54 6.23
CA GLY A 18 17.87 22.80 5.51
C GLY A 18 18.38 21.62 4.69
N THR A 19 19.70 21.34 4.69
CA THR A 19 20.25 20.14 4.06
C THR A 19 20.19 18.95 5.01
N PHE A 20 20.42 17.74 4.47
CA PHE A 20 20.53 16.53 5.27
C PHE A 20 21.96 15.99 5.24
N ARG A 21 22.34 15.31 6.33
CA ARG A 21 23.51 14.42 6.33
C ARG A 21 23.26 13.23 5.41
N ARG A 22 24.33 12.51 5.07
CA ARG A 22 24.22 11.24 4.36
C ARG A 22 23.30 10.30 5.15
N ALA A 23 22.45 9.57 4.42
CA ALA A 23 21.60 8.55 5.02
C ALA A 23 22.44 7.48 5.73
N GLU A 24 22.01 7.12 6.93
CA GLU A 24 22.59 6.07 7.75
C GLU A 24 21.51 5.04 8.09
N VAL A 25 21.90 3.77 8.20
CA VAL A 25 20.98 2.70 8.59
C VAL A 25 20.55 2.92 10.04
N LEU A 26 19.24 2.95 10.30
CA LEU A 26 18.71 2.89 11.67
C LEU A 26 19.04 1.52 12.25
N LYS A 27 19.65 1.51 13.42
CA LYS A 27 20.08 0.30 14.10
C LYS A 27 19.20 0.01 15.32
N GLY A 28 18.98 -1.28 15.57
CA GLY A 28 18.40 -1.74 16.82
C GLY A 28 19.34 -1.53 18.00
N THR A 29 18.86 -1.82 19.20
CA THR A 29 19.65 -1.75 20.44
C THR A 29 20.81 -2.75 20.51
N ASP A 30 20.85 -3.72 19.60
CA ASP A 30 21.96 -4.66 19.38
C ASP A 30 23.05 -4.13 18.45
N GLY A 31 22.83 -2.97 17.81
CA GLY A 31 23.77 -2.34 16.87
C GLY A 31 23.68 -2.86 15.43
N GLU A 32 22.76 -3.79 15.16
CA GLU A 32 22.48 -4.33 13.82
C GLU A 32 21.38 -3.52 13.13
N PRO A 33 21.27 -3.59 11.79
CA PRO A 33 20.19 -2.94 11.05
C PRO A 33 18.80 -3.31 11.57
N LEU A 34 17.95 -2.31 11.80
CA LEU A 34 16.55 -2.53 12.10
C LEU A 34 15.85 -3.07 10.83
N ILE A 35 15.27 -4.26 10.91
CA ILE A 35 14.62 -4.94 9.77
C ILE A 35 13.40 -5.73 10.24
N ILE A 36 12.46 -5.98 9.32
CA ILE A 36 11.42 -6.99 9.53
C ILE A 36 11.96 -8.33 9.00
N PRO A 37 12.18 -9.34 9.86
CA PRO A 37 12.87 -10.56 9.46
C PRO A 37 12.07 -11.42 8.47
N LEU A 38 12.76 -12.01 7.49
CA LEU A 38 12.18 -12.87 6.46
C LEU A 38 12.07 -14.33 6.96
N LYS A 39 11.13 -14.64 7.84
CA LYS A 39 10.92 -16.04 8.29
C LYS A 39 9.92 -16.76 7.39
N GLY A 40 10.41 -17.65 6.52
CA GLY A 40 9.58 -18.63 5.78
C GLY A 40 8.58 -18.05 4.78
N ARG A 41 8.70 -16.76 4.39
CA ARG A 41 7.86 -16.07 3.40
C ARG A 41 8.69 -15.59 2.22
N GLN A 42 8.04 -15.39 1.06
CA GLN A 42 8.72 -14.85 -0.12
C GLN A 42 9.09 -13.38 0.09
N MET A 43 10.20 -12.93 -0.50
CA MET A 43 10.75 -11.57 -0.30
C MET A 43 9.74 -10.47 -0.63
N THR A 44 8.86 -10.71 -1.62
CA THR A 44 7.81 -9.78 -2.07
C THR A 44 6.69 -9.60 -1.06
N GLU A 45 6.43 -10.56 -0.16
CA GLU A 45 5.31 -10.50 0.79
C GLU A 45 5.61 -9.66 2.03
N ASN A 46 6.88 -9.45 2.36
CA ASN A 46 7.30 -8.83 3.62
C ASN A 46 7.66 -7.35 3.49
N ILE A 47 7.83 -6.80 2.28
CA ILE A 47 8.25 -5.41 2.10
C ILE A 47 7.17 -4.55 1.43
N CYS A 48 6.54 -3.70 2.24
CA CYS A 48 6.00 -2.44 1.75
C CYS A 48 6.32 -1.40 2.83
N THR A 49 7.23 -0.46 2.55
CA THR A 49 7.78 0.44 3.56
C THR A 49 6.86 1.63 3.78
N ARG A 50 5.73 1.40 4.46
CA ARG A 50 4.84 2.47 4.93
C ARG A 50 4.88 2.52 6.46
N PRO A 51 5.78 3.33 7.04
CA PRO A 51 5.87 3.50 8.48
C PRO A 51 4.98 4.63 8.97
N PHE A 52 4.48 4.50 10.19
CA PHE A 52 3.84 5.57 10.96
C PHE A 52 4.51 5.65 12.34
N ALA A 53 4.96 6.84 12.72
CA ALA A 53 5.63 7.07 14.01
C ALA A 53 4.65 7.74 14.99
N ILE A 54 4.42 7.11 16.15
CA ILE A 54 3.43 7.57 17.12
C ILE A 54 3.74 7.02 18.51
N ASP A 55 3.44 7.76 19.57
CA ASP A 55 3.45 7.24 20.95
C ASP A 55 2.14 6.47 21.17
N TRP A 56 2.11 5.20 20.78
CA TRP A 56 0.84 4.47 20.69
C TRP A 56 0.33 4.04 22.06
N ASP A 57 1.25 3.71 22.97
CA ASP A 57 0.90 3.30 24.33
C ASP A 57 0.98 4.42 25.38
N GLY A 58 1.34 5.64 24.97
CA GLY A 58 1.35 6.82 25.82
C GLY A 58 2.50 6.85 26.83
N ASP A 59 3.58 6.10 26.59
CA ASP A 59 4.74 6.05 27.46
C ASP A 59 5.76 7.19 27.22
N GLY A 60 5.47 8.06 26.25
CA GLY A 60 6.29 9.21 25.87
C GLY A 60 7.39 8.87 24.85
N ASN A 61 7.48 7.63 24.39
CA ASN A 61 8.42 7.21 23.36
C ASN A 61 7.67 6.92 22.07
N LEU A 62 8.16 7.46 20.94
CA LEU A 62 7.58 7.12 19.64
C LEU A 62 7.86 5.66 19.29
N ASP A 63 6.80 4.94 18.99
CA ASP A 63 6.78 3.63 18.33
C ASP A 63 6.80 3.78 16.81
N LEU A 64 7.11 2.70 16.10
CA LEU A 64 6.93 2.60 14.64
C LEU A 64 5.95 1.49 14.30
N VAL A 65 4.82 1.86 13.70
CA VAL A 65 3.88 0.93 13.07
C VAL A 65 4.22 0.82 11.59
N VAL A 66 4.39 -0.40 11.09
CA VAL A 66 4.93 -0.64 9.74
C VAL A 66 4.01 -1.59 8.99
N GLY A 67 3.42 -1.11 7.89
CA GLY A 67 2.66 -1.93 6.96
C GLY A 67 3.54 -2.91 6.19
N THR A 68 2.93 -3.88 5.51
CA THR A 68 3.62 -4.87 4.67
C THR A 68 2.89 -5.06 3.35
N PHE A 69 3.56 -5.67 2.38
CA PHE A 69 2.93 -6.05 1.11
C PHE A 69 1.76 -7.01 1.34
N ALA A 70 1.91 -7.96 2.25
CA ALA A 70 0.87 -8.93 2.60
C ALA A 70 -0.38 -8.31 3.28
N GLY A 71 -0.40 -7.00 3.53
CA GLY A 71 -1.50 -6.30 4.21
C GLY A 71 -1.50 -6.49 5.73
N THR A 72 -0.39 -6.94 6.31
CA THR A 72 -0.22 -7.09 7.76
C THR A 72 0.57 -5.92 8.36
N PHE A 73 0.75 -5.90 9.67
CA PHE A 73 1.42 -4.82 10.39
C PHE A 73 2.42 -5.35 11.41
N HIS A 74 3.51 -4.61 11.59
CA HIS A 74 4.53 -4.86 12.60
C HIS A 74 4.73 -3.61 13.45
N LEU A 75 5.08 -3.81 14.72
CA LEU A 75 5.37 -2.77 15.69
C LEU A 75 6.83 -2.85 16.12
N PHE A 76 7.56 -1.76 15.98
CA PHE A 76 8.79 -1.55 16.73
C PHE A 76 8.49 -0.64 17.91
N LYS A 77 8.47 -1.22 19.11
CA LYS A 77 8.23 -0.47 20.34
C LYS A 77 9.40 0.48 20.66
N GLY A 78 9.10 1.76 20.81
CA GLY A 78 10.06 2.78 21.18
C GLY A 78 10.62 2.56 22.58
N GLN A 79 11.92 2.76 22.75
CA GLN A 79 12.58 2.79 24.06
C GLN A 79 13.12 4.20 24.40
N GLY A 80 12.63 5.20 23.66
CA GLY A 80 13.03 6.59 23.75
C GLY A 80 14.32 6.91 23.01
N LYS A 81 14.53 8.19 22.71
CA LYS A 81 15.73 8.72 22.03
C LYS A 81 16.04 8.00 20.69
N GLY A 82 15.00 7.57 19.98
CA GLY A 82 15.13 6.87 18.70
C GLY A 82 15.71 5.45 18.78
N LYS A 83 15.60 4.79 19.94
CA LYS A 83 16.04 3.40 20.13
C LYS A 83 14.87 2.43 20.02
N PHE A 84 15.13 1.30 19.37
CA PHE A 84 14.16 0.22 19.14
C PHE A 84 14.80 -1.13 19.46
N PRO A 85 14.04 -2.12 19.97
CA PRO A 85 14.49 -3.50 20.02
C PRO A 85 14.71 -4.02 18.59
N PRO A 86 15.61 -5.00 18.40
CA PRO A 86 15.97 -5.48 17.06
C PRO A 86 14.86 -6.28 16.38
N GLU A 87 14.01 -6.97 17.15
CA GLU A 87 12.91 -7.76 16.62
C GLU A 87 11.59 -6.99 16.76
N PRO A 88 10.83 -6.78 15.67
CA PRO A 88 9.49 -6.22 15.75
C PRO A 88 8.47 -7.25 16.25
N GLU A 89 7.36 -6.73 16.77
CA GLU A 89 6.18 -7.53 17.13
C GLU A 89 5.19 -7.54 15.95
N GLU A 90 4.75 -8.71 15.49
CA GLU A 90 3.63 -8.79 14.53
C GLU A 90 2.33 -8.44 15.26
N ILE A 91 1.59 -7.45 14.75
CA ILE A 91 0.34 -7.00 15.36
C ILE A 91 -0.73 -8.07 15.12
N LYS A 92 -1.40 -8.50 16.19
CA LYS A 92 -2.33 -9.64 16.17
C LYS A 92 -3.65 -9.31 16.85
N VAL A 93 -4.70 -9.93 16.34
CA VAL A 93 -6.02 -9.97 16.97
C VAL A 93 -6.44 -11.44 17.06
N ASP A 94 -6.88 -11.87 18.25
CA ASP A 94 -7.27 -13.25 18.53
C ASP A 94 -6.23 -14.30 18.12
N GLY A 95 -4.94 -13.97 18.32
CA GLY A 95 -3.81 -14.84 18.00
C GLY A 95 -3.45 -14.94 16.51
N LYS A 96 -4.14 -14.21 15.63
CA LYS A 96 -3.89 -14.17 14.18
C LYS A 96 -3.31 -12.82 13.77
N PRO A 97 -2.47 -12.75 12.72
CA PRO A 97 -2.00 -11.47 12.18
C PRO A 97 -3.18 -10.56 11.87
N LEU A 98 -3.15 -9.33 12.38
CA LEU A 98 -4.10 -8.31 11.98
C LEU A 98 -3.80 -7.96 10.52
N LYS A 99 -4.83 -8.02 9.68
CA LYS A 99 -4.71 -7.93 8.24
C LYS A 99 -5.88 -7.16 7.64
N ILE A 100 -5.56 -6.25 6.71
CA ILE A 100 -6.55 -5.61 5.85
C ILE A 100 -7.08 -6.58 4.80
N ASP A 101 -8.27 -6.33 4.29
CA ASP A 101 -8.67 -6.90 3.00
C ASP A 101 -7.81 -6.28 1.89
N GLY A 102 -7.23 -7.11 1.04
CA GLY A 102 -6.24 -6.70 0.03
C GLY A 102 -4.77 -6.76 0.46
N TYR A 103 -3.95 -5.94 -0.21
CA TYR A 103 -2.49 -5.90 -0.10
C TYR A 103 -1.98 -4.48 0.16
N HIS A 104 -0.69 -4.36 0.46
CA HIS A 104 0.01 -3.09 0.70
C HIS A 104 -0.66 -2.22 1.77
N SER A 105 -0.59 -2.67 3.02
CA SER A 105 -1.11 -1.89 4.15
C SER A 105 -0.36 -0.57 4.32
N ASP A 106 -1.10 0.44 4.79
CA ASP A 106 -0.63 1.81 4.96
C ASP A 106 -1.15 2.42 6.26
N PRO A 107 -0.42 2.24 7.36
CA PRO A 107 -0.91 2.61 8.67
C PRO A 107 -1.12 4.12 8.79
N PHE A 108 -2.27 4.50 9.35
CA PHE A 108 -2.53 5.82 9.90
C PHE A 108 -3.13 5.65 11.29
N VAL A 109 -2.53 6.25 12.30
CA VAL A 109 -2.94 6.04 13.71
C VAL A 109 -3.50 7.33 14.29
N VAL A 110 -4.74 7.27 14.80
CA VAL A 110 -5.48 8.43 15.31
C VAL A 110 -6.64 7.97 16.20
N ASP A 111 -7.06 8.78 17.16
CA ASP A 111 -8.30 8.56 17.91
C ASP A 111 -9.51 8.89 17.02
N TRP A 112 -9.96 7.89 16.23
CA TRP A 112 -10.97 8.12 15.20
C TRP A 112 -12.38 8.20 15.79
N ASP A 113 -12.69 7.39 16.81
CA ASP A 113 -14.02 7.39 17.41
C ASP A 113 -14.18 8.37 18.59
N GLY A 114 -13.09 8.97 19.07
CA GLY A 114 -13.08 10.02 20.08
C GLY A 114 -13.14 9.49 21.52
N ASP A 115 -12.77 8.22 21.73
CA ASP A 115 -12.80 7.59 23.05
C ASP A 115 -11.50 7.76 23.86
N GLY A 116 -10.50 8.42 23.26
CA GLY A 116 -9.23 8.77 23.86
C GLY A 116 -8.13 7.73 23.63
N ASP A 117 -8.43 6.60 22.99
CA ASP A 117 -7.42 5.65 22.56
C ASP A 117 -7.12 5.75 21.05
N LEU A 118 -5.88 5.41 20.67
CA LEU A 118 -5.43 5.60 19.29
C LEU A 118 -5.75 4.35 18.46
N ASP A 119 -6.62 4.51 17.46
CA ASP A 119 -7.02 3.47 16.53
C ASP A 119 -6.01 3.26 15.41
N LEU A 120 -6.12 2.13 14.70
CA LEU A 120 -5.37 1.88 13.47
C LEU A 120 -6.29 1.95 12.25
N MET A 121 -5.97 2.85 11.33
CA MET A 121 -6.54 2.91 9.99
C MET A 121 -5.53 2.44 8.95
N SER A 122 -6.03 2.02 7.78
CA SER A 122 -5.16 1.65 6.67
C SER A 122 -5.76 1.91 5.31
N GLY A 123 -4.93 2.47 4.42
CA GLY A 123 -5.14 2.40 2.97
C GLY A 123 -4.79 1.01 2.43
N SER A 124 -5.01 0.78 1.14
CA SER A 124 -4.71 -0.49 0.46
C SER A 124 -4.36 -0.27 -1.01
N SER A 125 -3.58 -1.17 -1.61
CA SER A 125 -3.46 -1.24 -3.07
C SER A 125 -4.78 -1.57 -3.77
N GLU A 126 -5.71 -2.24 -3.06
CA GLU A 126 -7.04 -2.56 -3.59
C GLU A 126 -7.98 -1.35 -3.55
N GLY A 127 -7.67 -0.35 -2.72
CA GLY A 127 -8.44 0.86 -2.55
C GLY A 127 -9.18 0.96 -1.22
N GLY A 128 -10.07 1.95 -1.12
CA GLY A 128 -10.87 2.18 0.09
C GLY A 128 -10.03 2.57 1.32
N VAL A 129 -10.69 2.54 2.48
CA VAL A 129 -10.09 2.78 3.79
C VAL A 129 -10.66 1.78 4.78
N GLN A 130 -9.78 1.15 5.56
CA GLN A 130 -10.16 0.19 6.60
C GLN A 130 -9.77 0.72 7.98
N TRP A 131 -10.58 0.39 8.99
CA TRP A 131 -10.40 0.82 10.38
C TRP A 131 -10.46 -0.38 11.33
N ALA A 132 -9.51 -0.41 12.27
CA ALA A 132 -9.45 -1.32 13.39
C ALA A 132 -9.54 -0.49 14.69
N GLU A 133 -10.68 -0.58 15.34
CA GLU A 133 -10.96 0.04 16.65
C GLU A 133 -10.01 -0.53 17.71
N ASN A 134 -9.32 0.35 18.42
CA ASN A 134 -8.62 0.06 19.66
C ASN A 134 -9.62 0.16 20.82
N ARG A 135 -9.40 -0.67 21.84
CA ARG A 135 -10.29 -0.79 23.00
C ARG A 135 -9.52 -0.80 24.30
N ALA A 136 -8.27 -0.38 24.28
CA ALA A 136 -7.43 -0.40 25.46
C ALA A 136 -7.83 0.73 26.44
N GLY A 137 -8.40 1.80 25.92
CA GLY A 137 -8.54 3.09 26.61
C GLY A 137 -7.25 3.91 26.53
N PRO A 138 -7.30 5.18 26.96
CA PRO A 138 -6.24 6.16 26.72
C PRO A 138 -4.91 5.74 27.34
N SER A 139 -3.82 6.01 26.62
CA SER A 139 -2.43 5.78 27.06
C SER A 139 -2.20 4.36 27.57
N LYS A 140 -2.65 3.36 26.79
CA LYS A 140 -2.40 1.95 27.06
C LYS A 140 -1.95 1.24 25.80
N PRO A 141 -1.20 0.14 25.93
CA PRO A 141 -0.87 -0.71 24.80
C PRO A 141 -2.14 -1.11 24.03
N PRO A 142 -2.14 -0.96 22.70
CA PRO A 142 -3.34 -1.10 21.88
C PRO A 142 -3.92 -2.50 21.96
N ARG A 143 -5.25 -2.59 22.02
CA ARG A 143 -6.02 -3.82 21.95
C ARG A 143 -7.03 -3.70 20.82
N LEU A 144 -6.56 -4.01 19.62
CA LEU A 144 -7.31 -3.84 18.38
C LEU A 144 -8.36 -4.91 18.17
N LYS A 145 -9.42 -4.52 17.47
CA LYS A 145 -10.35 -5.41 16.78
C LYS A 145 -9.88 -5.73 15.36
N PRO A 146 -10.49 -6.73 14.69
CA PRO A 146 -10.27 -6.94 13.27
C PRO A 146 -10.66 -5.71 12.46
N PHE A 147 -9.98 -5.50 11.33
CA PHE A 147 -10.35 -4.45 10.39
C PHE A 147 -11.77 -4.61 9.87
N ARG A 148 -12.43 -3.48 9.66
CA ARG A 148 -13.65 -3.37 8.85
C ARG A 148 -13.46 -2.27 7.80
N SER A 149 -14.21 -2.37 6.70
CA SER A 149 -14.32 -1.25 5.76
C SER A 149 -14.93 -0.03 6.46
N LEU A 150 -14.27 1.11 6.30
CA LEU A 150 -14.78 2.42 6.69
C LEU A 150 -15.23 3.21 5.45
N ILE A 151 -14.44 3.13 4.38
CA ILE A 151 -14.77 3.64 3.04
C ILE A 151 -14.54 2.49 2.07
N ASP A 152 -15.59 2.06 1.38
CA ASP A 152 -15.48 1.02 0.37
C ASP A 152 -14.64 1.50 -0.81
N HIS A 153 -13.89 0.59 -1.42
CA HIS A 153 -13.14 0.91 -2.63
C HIS A 153 -14.10 1.21 -3.79
N GLY A 154 -13.71 2.14 -4.65
CA GLY A 154 -14.38 2.35 -5.93
C GLY A 154 -14.30 1.10 -6.83
N PRO A 155 -15.08 1.04 -7.91
CA PRO A 155 -14.92 -0.01 -8.90
C PRO A 155 -13.51 0.03 -9.47
N ARG A 156 -12.92 -1.14 -9.66
CA ARG A 156 -11.76 -1.24 -10.55
C ARG A 156 -12.27 -0.95 -11.95
N LEU A 157 -11.80 0.14 -12.54
CA LEU A 157 -12.10 0.43 -13.94
C LEU A 157 -11.61 -0.75 -14.79
N ASP A 158 -12.47 -1.23 -15.69
CA ASP A 158 -12.11 -2.32 -16.56
C ASP A 158 -10.84 -1.94 -17.35
N TYR A 159 -9.95 -2.91 -17.53
CA TYR A 159 -8.78 -2.71 -18.38
C TYR A 159 -9.28 -2.31 -19.77
N GLY A 160 -8.90 -1.12 -20.25
CA GLY A 160 -9.39 -0.54 -21.51
C GLY A 160 -10.59 0.42 -21.38
N GLN A 161 -11.08 0.72 -20.19
CA GLN A 161 -12.15 1.71 -20.03
C GLN A 161 -11.61 3.14 -20.14
N VAL A 162 -12.25 3.95 -20.98
CA VAL A 162 -12.08 5.41 -20.95
C VAL A 162 -12.82 5.94 -19.73
N LEU A 163 -12.08 6.46 -18.76
CA LEU A 163 -12.62 6.98 -17.50
C LEU A 163 -13.55 8.18 -17.74
N ARG A 164 -14.74 8.13 -17.14
CA ARG A 164 -15.70 9.23 -17.08
C ARG A 164 -15.91 9.66 -15.63
N GLU A 165 -16.35 10.89 -15.42
CA GLU A 165 -16.68 11.39 -14.07
C GLU A 165 -17.71 10.51 -13.36
N ALA A 166 -18.71 9.98 -14.08
CA ALA A 166 -19.70 9.07 -13.52
C ALA A 166 -19.13 7.71 -13.05
N ASP A 167 -17.93 7.34 -13.50
CA ASP A 167 -17.23 6.12 -13.06
C ASP A 167 -16.50 6.34 -11.71
N LEU A 168 -16.38 7.60 -11.25
CA LEU A 168 -15.73 7.98 -9.99
C LEU A 168 -16.72 7.88 -8.82
N THR A 169 -16.96 6.65 -8.35
CA THR A 169 -17.89 6.41 -7.22
C THR A 169 -17.19 6.17 -5.88
N GLY A 170 -15.85 6.13 -5.85
CA GLY A 170 -15.06 5.96 -4.63
C GLY A 170 -13.57 5.80 -4.95
N PRO A 171 -12.71 5.84 -3.92
CA PRO A 171 -11.27 5.74 -4.10
C PRO A 171 -10.87 4.38 -4.66
N SER A 172 -10.15 4.43 -5.78
CA SER A 172 -9.62 3.29 -6.51
C SER A 172 -8.34 2.76 -5.86
N GLY A 173 -7.34 2.31 -6.62
CA GLY A 173 -6.16 1.64 -6.08
C GLY A 173 -5.19 2.55 -5.30
N ASP A 174 -4.29 1.92 -4.55
CA ASP A 174 -3.16 2.55 -3.85
C ASP A 174 -3.54 3.72 -2.92
N THR A 175 -4.60 3.57 -2.15
CA THR A 175 -5.08 4.65 -1.28
C THR A 175 -4.06 5.08 -0.23
N ARG A 176 -4.04 6.39 0.03
CA ARG A 176 -3.32 7.09 1.10
C ARG A 176 -4.31 7.88 1.92
N ILE A 177 -4.14 7.88 3.23
CA ILE A 177 -5.09 8.48 4.17
C ILE A 177 -4.44 9.67 4.87
N TRP A 178 -5.21 10.74 5.03
CA TRP A 178 -4.97 11.77 6.01
C TRP A 178 -6.26 12.03 6.80
N VAL A 179 -6.16 12.23 8.11
CA VAL A 179 -7.30 12.47 8.98
C VAL A 179 -7.05 13.74 9.78
N ASP A 180 -8.00 14.67 9.74
CA ASP A 180 -7.97 15.94 10.48
C ASP A 180 -9.37 16.56 10.50
N ASP A 181 -9.63 17.54 11.36
CA ASP A 181 -10.84 18.36 11.31
C ASP A 181 -10.68 19.44 10.23
N VAL A 182 -10.87 19.04 8.97
CA VAL A 182 -10.53 19.91 7.82
C VAL A 182 -11.54 21.05 7.62
N ASN A 183 -12.74 20.91 8.18
CA ASN A 183 -13.80 21.91 8.07
C ASN A 183 -14.01 22.73 9.36
N SER A 184 -13.26 22.41 10.43
CA SER A 184 -13.34 23.05 11.75
C SER A 184 -14.69 22.89 12.46
N ASP A 185 -15.36 21.75 12.29
CA ASP A 185 -16.63 21.43 12.97
C ASP A 185 -16.45 20.65 14.28
N GLY A 186 -15.21 20.36 14.65
CA GLY A 186 -14.83 19.62 15.86
C GLY A 186 -14.84 18.10 15.67
N LYS A 187 -15.04 17.59 14.45
CA LYS A 187 -14.97 16.16 14.13
C LYS A 187 -13.84 15.90 13.15
N LEU A 188 -13.22 14.73 13.30
CA LEU A 188 -12.24 14.27 12.33
C LEU A 188 -12.93 13.88 11.02
N ASP A 189 -12.37 14.41 9.93
CA ASP A 189 -12.70 14.12 8.54
C ASP A 189 -11.58 13.31 7.89
N ILE A 190 -11.84 12.73 6.71
CA ILE A 190 -10.87 11.91 6.00
C ILE A 190 -10.60 12.48 4.61
N LEU A 191 -9.33 12.72 4.31
CA LEU A 191 -8.82 12.92 2.96
C LEU A 191 -8.20 11.61 2.46
N VAL A 192 -8.63 11.15 1.28
CA VAL A 192 -8.08 9.97 0.63
C VAL A 192 -7.52 10.37 -0.72
N GLY A 193 -6.22 10.14 -0.93
CA GLY A 193 -5.62 10.16 -2.27
C GLY A 193 -5.59 8.75 -2.83
N ASP A 194 -5.84 8.59 -4.13
CA ASP A 194 -5.75 7.30 -4.81
C ASP A 194 -4.84 7.35 -6.05
N MET A 195 -4.68 6.20 -6.70
CA MET A 195 -4.07 6.07 -8.02
C MET A 195 -5.00 5.28 -8.93
N THR A 196 -5.38 5.89 -10.04
CA THR A 196 -6.22 5.30 -11.06
C THR A 196 -5.43 5.12 -12.36
N PRO A 197 -5.23 3.87 -12.84
CA PRO A 197 -4.70 3.66 -14.18
C PRO A 197 -5.73 4.10 -15.22
N LEU A 198 -5.26 4.78 -16.27
CA LEU A 198 -6.08 5.26 -17.37
C LEU A 198 -5.64 4.58 -18.66
N ILE A 199 -6.60 4.04 -19.41
CA ILE A 199 -6.35 3.58 -20.77
C ILE A 199 -7.22 4.40 -21.71
N SER A 200 -6.58 5.01 -22.71
CA SER A 200 -7.28 5.81 -23.71
C SER A 200 -6.86 5.41 -25.12
N PRO A 201 -7.73 5.63 -26.13
CA PRO A 201 -7.36 5.40 -27.52
C PRO A 201 -6.16 6.27 -27.95
N SER A 202 -5.22 5.69 -28.68
CA SER A 202 -4.15 6.44 -29.35
C SER A 202 -4.67 7.09 -30.63
N GLY A 203 -4.21 8.31 -30.92
CA GLY A 203 -4.51 9.01 -32.17
C GLY A 203 -5.99 9.40 -32.31
N THR A 204 -6.59 9.05 -33.45
CA THR A 204 -7.97 9.44 -33.82
C THR A 204 -8.96 8.27 -33.77
N LEU A 205 -8.62 7.18 -33.06
CA LEU A 205 -9.52 6.03 -32.95
C LEU A 205 -10.82 6.40 -32.23
N THR A 206 -11.94 5.96 -32.76
CA THR A 206 -13.23 6.04 -32.05
C THR A 206 -13.27 5.04 -30.88
N GLU A 207 -14.14 5.26 -29.90
CA GLU A 207 -14.30 4.35 -28.75
C GLU A 207 -14.66 2.92 -29.19
N ALA A 208 -15.48 2.77 -30.23
CA ALA A 208 -15.88 1.46 -30.75
C ALA A 208 -14.70 0.72 -31.43
N GLU A 209 -13.91 1.42 -32.25
CA GLU A 209 -12.71 0.84 -32.87
C GLU A 209 -11.67 0.47 -31.83
N PHE A 210 -11.48 1.33 -30.83
CA PHE A 210 -10.61 1.07 -29.70
C PHE A 210 -11.04 -0.19 -28.94
N LYS A 211 -12.31 -0.28 -28.52
CA LYS A 211 -12.83 -1.45 -27.77
C LYS A 211 -12.64 -2.75 -28.54
N LYS A 212 -12.86 -2.73 -29.85
CA LYS A 212 -12.62 -3.89 -30.71
C LYS A 212 -11.14 -4.28 -30.74
N LYS A 213 -10.25 -3.34 -31.06
CA LYS A 213 -8.79 -3.58 -31.09
C LYS A 213 -8.27 -4.09 -29.74
N PHE A 214 -8.76 -3.50 -28.66
CA PHE A 214 -8.44 -3.88 -27.31
C PHE A 214 -8.90 -5.31 -26.99
N ALA A 215 -10.14 -5.67 -27.33
CA ALA A 215 -10.64 -7.03 -27.12
C ALA A 215 -9.83 -8.09 -27.89
N ASP A 216 -9.52 -7.82 -29.17
CA ASP A 216 -8.71 -8.71 -30.02
C ASP A 216 -7.29 -8.89 -29.45
N TRP A 217 -6.67 -7.79 -29.02
CA TRP A 217 -5.37 -7.80 -28.37
C TRP A 217 -5.39 -8.53 -27.02
N ASN A 218 -6.40 -8.26 -26.17
CA ASN A 218 -6.53 -8.87 -24.84
C ASN A 218 -6.72 -10.40 -24.94
N ALA A 219 -7.48 -10.88 -25.93
CA ALA A 219 -7.58 -12.30 -26.23
C ALA A 219 -6.23 -12.89 -26.66
N SER A 220 -5.50 -12.20 -27.54
CA SER A 220 -4.21 -12.64 -28.06
C SER A 220 -3.14 -12.73 -26.98
N ILE A 221 -3.04 -11.72 -26.10
CA ILE A 221 -2.07 -11.70 -25.01
C ILE A 221 -2.44 -12.70 -23.91
N GLY A 222 -3.74 -12.93 -23.67
CA GLY A 222 -4.23 -13.98 -22.77
C GLY A 222 -3.79 -15.38 -23.21
N GLU A 223 -3.86 -15.70 -24.50
CA GLU A 223 -3.34 -16.97 -25.03
C GLU A 223 -1.81 -17.07 -24.93
N ALA A 224 -1.08 -15.99 -25.23
CA ALA A 224 0.36 -15.98 -25.07
C ALA A 224 0.81 -16.14 -23.60
N ALA A 225 0.06 -15.57 -22.65
CA ALA A 225 0.32 -15.75 -21.22
C ALA A 225 0.12 -17.21 -20.79
N LYS A 226 -0.91 -17.89 -21.30
CA LYS A 226 -1.14 -19.33 -21.04
C LYS A 226 0.00 -20.17 -21.59
N GLU A 227 0.48 -19.89 -22.80
CA GLU A 227 1.63 -20.58 -23.38
C GLU A 227 2.92 -20.37 -22.58
N LEU A 228 3.18 -19.14 -22.14
CA LEU A 228 4.33 -18.82 -21.30
C LEU A 228 4.28 -19.60 -19.97
N ASN A 229 3.13 -19.65 -19.33
CA ASN A 229 2.93 -20.43 -18.10
C ASN A 229 3.08 -21.94 -18.35
N ALA A 230 2.61 -22.44 -19.49
CA ALA A 230 2.70 -23.85 -19.87
C ALA A 230 4.10 -24.29 -20.31
N ALA A 231 4.98 -23.36 -20.70
CA ALA A 231 6.35 -23.67 -21.13
C ALA A 231 7.21 -24.32 -20.03
N GLY A 232 6.86 -24.12 -18.76
CA GLY A 232 7.54 -24.74 -17.62
C GLY A 232 9.03 -24.39 -17.56
N ALA A 233 9.87 -25.39 -17.28
CA ALA A 233 11.31 -25.22 -17.15
C ALA A 233 12.11 -25.44 -18.45
N ASP A 234 11.45 -25.65 -19.60
CA ASP A 234 12.13 -25.81 -20.90
C ASP A 234 12.65 -24.45 -21.39
N PRO A 235 13.98 -24.20 -21.41
CA PRO A 235 14.51 -22.86 -21.68
C PRO A 235 14.19 -22.37 -23.10
N LYS A 236 14.06 -23.28 -24.06
CA LYS A 236 13.78 -22.91 -25.45
C LYS A 236 12.31 -22.49 -25.59
N LYS A 237 11.39 -23.32 -25.10
CA LYS A 237 9.95 -22.99 -25.12
C LYS A 237 9.65 -21.75 -24.30
N GLN A 238 10.32 -21.58 -23.16
CA GLN A 238 10.15 -20.42 -22.30
C GLN A 238 10.63 -19.14 -22.99
N ASN A 239 11.79 -19.16 -23.66
CA ASN A 239 12.26 -18.00 -24.44
C ASN A 239 11.34 -17.66 -25.63
N GLU A 240 10.89 -18.66 -26.39
CA GLU A 240 9.97 -18.46 -27.52
C GLU A 240 8.62 -17.88 -27.07
N ALA A 241 8.03 -18.43 -26.02
CA ALA A 241 6.78 -17.94 -25.45
C ALA A 241 6.94 -16.52 -24.86
N GLN A 242 8.07 -16.24 -24.19
CA GLN A 242 8.37 -14.91 -23.66
C GLN A 242 8.50 -13.86 -24.77
N GLN A 243 9.18 -14.20 -25.87
CA GLN A 243 9.30 -13.30 -27.02
C GLN A 243 7.94 -13.01 -27.68
N ARG A 244 7.09 -14.04 -27.82
CA ARG A 244 5.73 -13.86 -28.34
C ARG A 244 4.89 -12.97 -27.43
N TYR A 245 4.92 -13.23 -26.12
CA TYR A 245 4.23 -12.42 -25.12
C TYR A 245 4.70 -10.96 -25.18
N GLN A 246 6.01 -10.73 -25.16
CA GLN A 246 6.59 -9.38 -25.20
C GLN A 246 6.21 -8.64 -26.47
N LYS A 247 6.26 -9.30 -27.64
CA LYS A 247 5.86 -8.69 -28.91
C LYS A 247 4.40 -8.23 -28.90
N LEU A 248 3.49 -9.07 -28.39
CA LEU A 248 2.08 -8.71 -28.25
C LEU A 248 1.90 -7.60 -27.22
N TYR A 249 2.63 -7.66 -26.11
CA TYR A 249 2.62 -6.62 -25.09
C TYR A 249 2.99 -5.27 -25.69
N ASP A 250 4.08 -5.17 -26.45
CA ASP A 250 4.57 -3.90 -27.02
C ASP A 250 3.60 -3.30 -28.08
N GLN A 251 2.90 -4.15 -28.85
CA GLN A 251 1.91 -3.73 -29.85
C GLN A 251 0.75 -2.89 -29.31
N ARG A 252 0.46 -2.98 -28.00
CA ARG A 252 -0.65 -2.21 -27.41
C ARG A 252 -0.46 -0.71 -27.58
N SER A 253 0.79 -0.25 -27.58
CA SER A 253 1.15 1.17 -27.74
C SER A 253 0.71 1.75 -29.10
N ASP A 254 0.50 0.90 -30.12
CA ASP A 254 0.02 1.33 -31.45
C ASP A 254 -1.42 1.85 -31.42
N PHE A 255 -2.23 1.43 -30.45
CA PHE A 255 -3.67 1.76 -30.41
C PHE A 255 -4.16 2.25 -29.05
N MET A 256 -3.36 2.17 -27.99
CA MET A 256 -3.73 2.66 -26.66
C MET A 256 -2.60 3.42 -25.98
N LYS A 257 -2.97 4.41 -25.17
CA LYS A 257 -2.11 5.06 -24.18
C LYS A 257 -2.46 4.55 -22.80
N GLU A 258 -1.42 4.27 -22.01
CA GLU A 258 -1.54 3.90 -20.60
C GLU A 258 -0.98 5.04 -19.76
N ASP A 259 -1.86 5.78 -19.11
CA ASP A 259 -1.52 6.87 -18.20
C ASP A 259 -1.88 6.47 -16.76
N ARG A 260 -1.45 7.27 -15.79
CA ARG A 260 -1.90 7.17 -14.40
C ARG A 260 -2.33 8.54 -13.93
N THR A 261 -3.42 8.59 -13.21
CA THR A 261 -3.88 9.79 -12.52
C THR A 261 -4.21 9.46 -11.07
N GLY A 262 -4.61 10.45 -10.28
CA GLY A 262 -5.09 10.26 -8.92
C GLY A 262 -6.17 11.27 -8.61
N PHE A 263 -7.16 10.84 -7.85
CA PHE A 263 -8.23 11.64 -7.32
C PHE A 263 -8.03 11.84 -5.82
N VAL A 264 -8.52 12.98 -5.34
CA VAL A 264 -8.58 13.29 -3.91
C VAL A 264 -10.04 13.29 -3.50
N TRP A 265 -10.34 12.49 -2.49
CA TRP A 265 -11.67 12.28 -1.95
C TRP A 265 -11.73 12.87 -0.56
N LEU A 266 -12.72 13.73 -0.32
CA LEU A 266 -12.97 14.32 0.99
C LEU A 266 -14.25 13.73 1.60
N TYR A 267 -14.10 13.08 2.74
CA TYR A 267 -15.20 12.51 3.52
C TYR A 267 -15.40 13.32 4.79
N LEU A 268 -16.45 14.14 4.79
CA LEU A 268 -16.83 14.94 5.95
C LEU A 268 -17.69 14.15 6.92
N ARG A 269 -17.29 14.09 8.18
CA ARG A 269 -18.08 13.47 9.24
C ARG A 269 -19.16 14.46 9.70
N LYS A 270 -20.40 14.00 9.80
CA LYS A 270 -21.54 14.83 10.23
C LYS A 270 -21.87 14.66 11.69
#